data_AF-A0A935NEJ5-F1
#
_entry.id   AF-A0A935NEJ5-F1
#
_cell.length_a   1.000
_cell.length_b   1.000
_cell.length_c   1.000
_cell.angle_alpha   90.00
_cell.angle_beta   90.00
_cell.angle_gamma   90.00
#
_symmetry.space_group_name_H-M   'P 1'
#
loop_
_entity.id
_entity.type
_entity.pdbx_description
1 polymer ?
#
loop_
_entity_poly.entity_id
_entity_poly.type
_entity_poly.pdbx_seq_one_letter_code
_entity_poly.pdbx_strand_id
1 'polypeptide(L)' 'MLTGLFLMYKNFFSSQDAQRCSFSPSCSSYAMQAVQKKGVARGLLYGFDRLTRCHRLAPRHYEIQLDTGLQIDPVN' A
#
# COMPACT_ATOMS: atom_id res chain seq x y z
N MET A 1 -29.32 14.96 1.65
CA MET A 1 -28.29 15.75 0.95
C MET A 1 -26.86 15.45 1.41
N LEU A 2 -26.60 15.14 2.70
CA LEU A 2 -25.24 14.78 3.18
C LEU A 2 -24.80 13.31 2.94
N THR A 3 -25.75 12.40 2.70
CA THR A 3 -25.49 10.97 2.58
C THR A 3 -24.66 10.60 1.34
N GLY A 4 -24.83 11.34 0.24
CA GLY A 4 -24.06 11.10 -0.99
C GLY A 4 -22.57 11.37 -0.81
N LEU A 5 -22.20 12.44 -0.08
CA LEU A 5 -20.81 12.79 0.21
C LEU A 5 -20.13 11.71 1.08
N PHE A 6 -20.87 11.20 2.07
CA PHE A 6 -20.40 10.15 2.97
C PHE A 6 -20.18 8.81 2.24
N LEU A 7 -21.06 8.47 1.29
CA LEU A 7 -20.90 7.28 0.46
C LEU A 7 -19.74 7.42 -0.54
N MET A 8 -19.52 8.61 -1.09
CA MET A 8 -18.35 8.89 -1.94
C MET A 8 -17.04 8.75 -1.15
N TYR A 9 -16.96 9.34 0.04
CA TYR A 9 -15.82 9.20 0.95
C TYR A 9 -15.61 7.73 1.33
N LYS A 10 -16.69 7.03 1.73
CA LYS A 10 -16.62 5.60 2.05
C LYS A 10 -16.14 4.79 0.86
N ASN A 11 -16.62 5.02 -0.36
CA ASN A 11 -16.21 4.21 -1.50
C ASN A 11 -14.75 4.49 -1.92
N PHE A 12 -14.28 5.74 -1.79
CA PHE A 12 -12.92 6.13 -2.14
C PHE A 12 -11.88 5.67 -1.11
N PHE A 13 -12.21 5.73 0.18
CA PHE A 13 -11.34 5.26 1.27
C PHE A 13 -11.50 3.76 1.58
N SER A 14 -12.74 3.23 1.56
CA SER A 14 -12.99 1.79 1.77
C SER A 14 -12.46 0.93 0.62
N SER A 15 -12.31 1.49 -0.59
CA SER A 15 -11.58 0.79 -1.64
C SER A 15 -10.10 0.58 -1.27
N GLN A 16 -9.48 1.51 -0.53
CA GLN A 16 -8.11 1.35 -0.03
C GLN A 16 -8.05 0.42 1.18
N ASP A 17 -9.07 0.43 2.04
CA ASP A 17 -9.16 -0.44 3.22
C ASP A 17 -9.50 -1.91 2.87
N ALA A 18 -10.26 -2.15 1.80
CA ALA A 18 -10.60 -3.49 1.32
C ALA A 18 -9.47 -4.17 0.53
N GLN A 19 -8.47 -3.42 0.04
CA GLN A 19 -7.32 -4.01 -0.64
C GLN A 19 -6.35 -4.52 0.43
N ARG A 20 -6.47 -5.80 0.81
CA ARG A 20 -5.36 -6.52 1.47
C ARG A 20 -4.09 -6.19 0.69
N CYS A 21 -3.09 -5.57 1.34
CA CYS A 21 -1.85 -5.19 0.68
C CYS A 21 -1.36 -6.39 -0.12
N SER A 22 -1.27 -6.22 -1.44
CA SER A 22 -0.83 -7.33 -2.28
C SER A 22 0.67 -7.59 -2.17
N PHE A 23 1.35 -6.78 -1.39
CA PHE A 23 2.77 -6.91 -1.15
C PHE A 23 3.03 -7.42 0.27
N SER A 24 4.07 -8.25 0.38
CA SER A 24 4.65 -8.69 1.63
C SER A 24 6.05 -8.08 1.76
N PRO A 25 6.40 -7.43 2.89
CA PRO A 25 5.53 -7.11 4.03
C PRO A 25 4.42 -6.10 3.67
N SER A 26 3.40 -5.98 4.52
CA SER A 26 2.28 -5.04 4.30
C SER A 26 2.80 -3.60 4.13
N CYS A 27 2.02 -2.75 3.46
CA CYS A 27 2.40 -1.38 3.14
C CYS A 27 2.67 -0.54 4.40
N SER A 28 1.91 -0.77 5.47
CA SER A 28 2.13 -0.14 6.79
C SER A 28 3.41 -0.65 7.46
N SER A 29 3.65 -1.97 7.45
CA SER A 29 4.88 -2.56 7.96
C SER A 29 6.11 -2.12 7.16
N TYR A 30 5.98 -1.94 5.84
CA TYR A 30 7.02 -1.40 4.98
C TYR A 30 7.30 0.06 5.31
N ALA A 31 6.27 0.90 5.42
CA ALA A 31 6.42 2.30 5.78
C ALA A 31 7.11 2.44 7.15
N MET A 32 6.72 1.63 8.14
CA MET A 32 7.39 1.61 9.45
C MET A 32 8.87 1.22 9.34
N GLN A 33 9.20 0.18 8.59
CA GLN A 33 10.59 -0.25 8.38
C GLN A 33 11.41 0.78 7.62
N ALA A 34 10.82 1.41 6.59
CA ALA A 34 11.46 2.45 5.79
C ALA A 34 11.71 3.72 6.63
N VAL A 35 10.77 4.09 7.50
CA VAL A 35 10.95 5.18 8.46
C VAL A 35 12.07 4.87 9.46
N GLN A 36 12.13 3.65 10.00
CA GLN A 36 13.19 3.24 10.92
C GLN A 36 14.57 3.20 10.27
N LYS A 37 14.68 2.74 9.01
CA LYS A 37 15.96 2.62 8.29
C LYS A 37 16.44 3.92 7.63
N LYS A 38 15.53 4.70 7.06
CA LYS A 38 15.85 5.87 6.21
C LYS A 38 15.40 7.22 6.78
N GLY A 39 14.75 7.22 7.94
CA GLY A 39 14.17 8.41 8.56
C GLY A 39 12.76 8.73 8.03
N VAL A 40 12.05 9.60 8.75
CA VAL A 40 10.62 9.89 8.52
C VAL A 40 10.34 10.40 7.11
N ALA A 41 11.11 11.36 6.60
CA ALA A 41 10.86 11.96 5.29
C ALA A 41 10.97 10.94 4.14
N ARG A 42 12.05 10.14 4.12
CA ARG A 42 12.25 9.11 3.10
C ARG A 42 11.29 7.95 3.29
N GLY A 43 11.07 7.50 4.53
CA GLY A 43 10.14 6.41 4.83
C GLY A 43 8.71 6.72 4.41
N LEU A 44 8.25 7.97 4.59
CA LEU A 44 6.97 8.42 4.08
C LEU A 44 6.94 8.44 2.55
N LEU A 45 7.97 8.98 1.89
CA LEU A 45 8.02 8.98 0.42
C LEU A 45 7.93 7.56 -0.17
N TYR A 46 8.71 6.60 0.36
CA TYR A 46 8.66 5.20 -0.07
C TYR A 46 7.31 4.54 0.28
N GLY A 47 6.72 4.86 1.43
CA GLY A 47 5.40 4.38 1.82
C GLY A 47 4.30 4.89 0.89
N PHE A 48 4.28 6.19 0.59
CA PHE A 48 3.31 6.82 -0.31
C PHE A 48 3.44 6.30 -1.74
N ASP A 49 4.66 6.20 -2.24
CA ASP A 49 4.94 5.59 -3.53
C ASP A 49 4.47 4.13 -3.61
N ARG A 50 4.61 3.35 -2.53
CA ARG A 50 4.07 1.97 -2.48
C ARG A 50 2.55 1.95 -2.38
N LEU A 51 1.92 2.92 -1.70
CA LEU A 51 0.46 3.05 -1.65
C LEU A 51 -0.13 3.31 -3.05
N THR A 52 0.51 4.13 -3.87
CA THR A 52 0.04 4.39 -5.25
C THR A 52 0.17 3.14 -6.13
N ARG A 53 1.20 2.31 -5.93
CA ARG A 53 1.40 1.02 -6.63
C ARG A 53 0.49 -0.10 -6.14
N CYS A 54 -0.02 -0.02 -4.90
CA CYS A 54 -0.98 -0.99 -4.39
C CYS A 54 -2.35 -0.91 -5.07
N HIS A 55 -2.59 0.12 -5.88
CA HIS A 55 -3.80 0.22 -6.69
C HIS A 55 -3.84 -0.92 -7.74
N ARG A 56 -4.98 -1.61 -7.84
CA ARG A 56 -5.22 -2.77 -8.74
C ARG A 56 -4.80 -2.56 -10.21
N LEU A 57 -4.74 -1.31 -10.68
CA LEU A 57 -4.34 -0.95 -12.05
C LEU A 57 -2.82 -0.89 -12.26
N ALA A 58 -2.00 -1.08 -11.23
CA ALA A 58 -0.55 -1.13 -11.39
C ALA A 58 -0.12 -2.48 -11.99
N PRO A 59 0.66 -2.49 -13.08
CA PRO A 59 1.14 -3.72 -13.68
C PRO A 59 2.13 -4.45 -12.76
N ARG A 60 1.93 -5.77 -12.61
CA ARG A 60 2.62 -6.62 -11.65
C ARG A 60 3.98 -7.09 -12.19
N HIS A 61 5.04 -6.41 -11.80
CA HIS A 61 6.42 -6.73 -12.21
C HIS A 61 7.29 -7.27 -11.07
N TYR A 62 6.71 -7.47 -9.89
CA TYR A 62 7.43 -7.85 -8.68
C TYR A 62 7.43 -9.36 -8.48
N GLU A 63 8.49 -9.86 -7.85
CA GLU A 63 8.63 -11.28 -7.49
C GLU A 63 7.47 -11.70 -6.58
N ILE A 64 6.87 -12.85 -6.84
CA ILE A 64 5.77 -13.39 -6.05
C ILE A 64 6.32 -14.44 -5.09
N GLN A 65 6.02 -14.31 -3.81
CA GLN A 65 6.30 -15.35 -2.84
C GLN A 65 5.34 -16.52 -3.07
N LEU A 66 5.89 -17.69 -3.43
CA LEU A 66 5.10 -18.87 -3.79
C LEU A 66 4.18 -19.36 -2.64
N ASP A 67 4.58 -19.15 -1.38
CA ASP A 67 3.80 -19.55 -0.20
C ASP A 67 2.53 -18.72 0.02
N THR A 68 2.56 -17.41 -0.27
CA THR A 68 1.47 -16.49 0.05
C THR A 68 0.80 -15.88 -1.18
N GLY A 69 1.39 -16.02 -2.36
CA GLY A 69 0.95 -15.35 -3.58
C GLY A 69 1.10 -13.82 -3.54
N LEU A 70 1.83 -13.28 -2.55
CA LEU A 70 2.05 -11.85 -2.38
C LEU A 70 3.34 -11.40 -3.08
N GLN A 71 3.36 -10.15 -3.53
CA GLN A 71 4.53 -9.56 -4.17
C GLN A 71 5.55 -9.07 -3.16
N ILE A 72 6.81 -9.40 -3.38
CA ILE A 72 7.91 -8.99 -2.52
C ILE A 72 8.44 -7.67 -3.04
N ASP A 73 8.48 -6.67 -2.18
CA ASP A 73 9.17 -5.40 -2.46
C ASP A 73 10.16 -5.14 -1.32
N PRO A 74 11.47 -5.18 -1.63
CA PRO A 74 12.52 -5.08 -0.64
C PRO A 74 12.51 -3.68 -0.02
N VAL A 75 12.71 -3.62 1.30
CA VAL A 75 12.98 -2.36 1.99
C VAL A 75 14.36 -1.88 1.56
N ASN A 76 14.40 -1.15 0.44
CA ASN A 76 15.59 -0.44 -0.04
C ASN A 76 16.09 0.50 1.05
#